data_AF-A0A9C9Q391-F1
#
_entry.id   AF-A0A9C9Q391-F1
#
_cell.length_a   1.000
_cell.length_b   1.000
_cell.length_c   1.000
_cell.angle_alpha   90.00
_cell.angle_beta   90.00
_cell.angle_gamma   90.00
#
_symmetry.space_group_name_H-M   'P 1'
#
loop_
_entity.id
_entity.type
_entity.pdbx_description
1 polymer ?
#
loop_
_entity_poly.entity_id
_entity_poly.type
_entity_poly.pdbx_seq_one_letter_code
_entity_poly.pdbx_strand_id
1 'polypeptide(L)' 'MVKEKPKASPKKGRKAKTPSAVSVPQQDTVERQVMIAEAAYFIAEQRGFTAGDELGDWLQAEREIQTSLQQP' A
#
# COMPACT_ATOMS: atom_id res chain seq x y z
N MET A 1 27.80 4.74 -33.02
CA MET A 1 27.97 5.22 -31.64
C MET A 1 28.42 4.05 -30.78
N VAL A 2 29.50 4.24 -30.04
CA VAL A 2 30.27 3.22 -29.28
C VAL A 2 29.64 3.01 -27.89
N LYS A 3 29.82 1.82 -27.29
CA LYS A 3 30.47 1.54 -25.97
C LYS A 3 29.72 0.64 -24.95
N GLU A 4 30.51 -0.25 -24.34
CA GLU A 4 30.21 -1.36 -23.41
C GLU A 4 29.94 -0.97 -21.93
N LYS A 5 29.25 -1.91 -21.21
CA LYS A 5 29.42 -2.52 -19.84
C LYS A 5 30.15 -1.75 -18.69
N PRO A 6 30.24 -2.31 -17.45
CA PRO A 6 29.25 -2.68 -16.41
C PRO A 6 29.62 -2.04 -15.04
N LYS A 7 28.84 -2.21 -13.94
CA LYS A 7 29.43 -2.18 -12.58
C LYS A 7 28.61 -2.92 -11.52
N ALA A 8 29.26 -3.92 -10.92
CA ALA A 8 28.78 -4.69 -9.78
C ALA A 8 29.09 -4.00 -8.44
N SER A 9 28.38 -4.48 -7.40
CA SER A 9 28.82 -4.69 -5.98
C SER A 9 28.11 -3.85 -4.92
N PRO A 10 28.01 -4.28 -3.64
CA PRO A 10 28.18 -5.64 -3.09
C PRO A 10 27.07 -6.08 -2.11
N LYS A 11 27.03 -7.40 -1.83
CA LYS A 11 26.29 -8.00 -0.70
C LYS A 11 26.93 -7.57 0.62
N LYS A 12 26.13 -7.04 1.55
CA LYS A 12 26.42 -6.92 2.99
C LYS A 12 25.05 -6.97 3.70
N GLY A 13 24.62 -8.06 4.31
CA GLY A 13 25.32 -8.82 5.31
C GLY A 13 24.85 -8.34 6.68
N ARG A 14 23.79 -8.95 7.22
CA ARG A 14 23.64 -9.41 8.62
C ARG A 14 22.17 -9.68 8.93
N LYS A 15 21.91 -10.93 9.33
CA LYS A 15 20.74 -11.29 10.12
C LYS A 15 20.73 -10.41 11.38
N ALA A 16 19.66 -9.65 11.58
CA ALA A 16 19.27 -9.20 12.90
C ALA A 16 17.91 -9.84 13.18
N LYS A 17 17.95 -11.00 13.85
CA LYS A 17 16.81 -11.51 14.61
C LYS A 17 16.75 -10.68 15.89
N THR A 18 15.69 -9.90 16.08
CA THR A 18 15.24 -9.41 17.39
C THR A 18 13.70 -9.29 17.37
N PRO A 19 13.05 -9.40 18.54
CA PRO A 19 11.94 -10.32 18.75
C PRO A 19 10.56 -9.70 18.52
N SER A 20 9.59 -10.61 18.32
CA SER A 20 8.14 -10.43 18.27
C SER A 20 7.60 -9.26 19.10
N ALA A 21 7.34 -8.14 18.42
CA ALA A 21 6.31 -7.21 18.84
C ALA A 21 5.09 -7.53 17.98
N VAL A 22 4.15 -8.28 18.57
CA VAL A 22 2.79 -8.57 18.09
C VAL A 22 2.68 -8.57 16.56
N SER A 23 2.92 -9.71 15.93
CA SER A 23 2.56 -9.93 14.53
C SER A 23 1.04 -9.87 14.41
N VAL A 24 0.47 -8.67 14.38
CA VAL A 24 -0.81 -8.45 13.72
C VAL A 24 -0.60 -9.05 12.33
N PRO A 25 -1.40 -10.03 11.90
CA PRO A 25 -1.16 -10.72 10.66
C PRO A 25 -1.03 -9.68 9.54
N GLN A 26 0.19 -9.52 9.03
CA GLN A 26 0.53 -8.47 8.08
C GLN A 26 -0.23 -8.64 6.76
N GLN A 27 -0.78 -9.84 6.54
CA GLN A 27 -1.69 -10.18 5.46
C GLN A 27 -2.97 -9.33 5.54
N ASP A 28 -3.64 -9.26 6.71
CA ASP A 28 -4.87 -8.48 6.90
C ASP A 28 -4.66 -6.99 6.65
N THR A 29 -3.47 -6.47 6.98
CA THR A 29 -3.15 -5.05 6.72
C THR A 29 -2.91 -4.75 5.24
N VAL A 30 -2.30 -5.69 4.49
CA VAL A 30 -2.06 -5.53 3.05
C VAL A 30 -3.36 -5.69 2.28
N GLU A 31 -4.18 -6.69 2.62
CA GLU A 31 -5.51 -6.88 2.03
C GLU A 31 -6.39 -5.63 2.21
N ARG A 32 -6.41 -5.08 3.43
CA ARG A 32 -7.14 -3.84 3.73
C ARG A 32 -6.64 -2.67 2.88
N GLN A 33 -5.33 -2.49 2.74
CA GLN A 33 -4.76 -1.40 1.95
C GLN A 33 -5.10 -1.52 0.46
N VAL A 34 -5.11 -2.73 -0.10
CA VAL A 34 -5.52 -2.99 -1.48
C VAL A 34 -6.99 -2.63 -1.67
N MET A 35 -7.87 -3.09 -0.79
CA MET A 35 -9.30 -2.77 -0.85
C MET A 35 -9.56 -1.26 -0.75
N ILE A 36 -8.81 -0.54 0.10
CA ILE A 36 -8.93 0.92 0.22
C ILE A 36 -8.45 1.61 -1.05
N ALA A 37 -7.34 1.15 -1.64
CA ALA A 37 -6.81 1.73 -2.87
C ALA A 37 -7.78 1.53 -4.05
N GLU A 38 -8.39 0.35 -4.17
CA GLU A 38 -9.41 0.05 -5.19
C GLU A 38 -10.66 0.92 -4.98
N ALA A 39 -11.18 1.01 -3.76
CA ALA A 39 -12.33 1.85 -3.45
C ALA A 39 -12.03 3.34 -3.73
N ALA A 40 -10.85 3.84 -3.35
CA ALA A 40 -10.43 5.21 -3.64
C ALA A 40 -10.34 5.47 -5.15
N TYR A 41 -9.85 4.50 -5.92
CA TYR A 41 -9.83 4.57 -7.38
C TYR A 41 -11.24 4.70 -7.96
N PHE A 42 -12.21 3.90 -7.50
CA PHE A 42 -13.60 4.00 -7.96
C PHE A 42 -14.27 5.32 -7.56
N ILE A 43 -13.99 5.84 -6.37
CA ILE A 43 -14.50 7.15 -5.93
C ILE A 43 -13.92 8.26 -6.83
N ALA A 44 -12.61 8.24 -7.05
CA ALA A 44 -11.95 9.19 -7.94
C ALA A 44 -12.50 9.08 -9.38
N GLU A 45 -12.72 7.87 -9.89
CA GLU A 45 -13.31 7.61 -11.21
C GLU A 45 -14.72 8.19 -11.34
N GLN A 46 -15.59 8.00 -10.33
CA GLN A 46 -16.94 8.58 -10.31
C GLN A 46 -16.94 10.11 -10.32
N ARG A 47 -15.89 10.73 -9.76
CA ARG A 47 -15.68 12.19 -9.79
C ARG A 47 -14.86 12.66 -10.99
N GLY A 48 -14.47 11.77 -11.89
CA GLY A 48 -13.68 12.09 -13.09
C GLY A 48 -12.22 12.45 -12.80
N PHE A 49 -11.62 11.88 -11.76
CA PHE A 49 -10.23 12.08 -11.33
C PHE A 49 -9.87 13.56 -11.14
N THR A 50 -10.70 14.27 -10.38
CA THR A 50 -10.44 15.67 -10.05
C THR A 50 -9.19 15.77 -9.16
N ALA A 51 -8.18 16.51 -9.64
CA ALA A 51 -6.93 16.71 -8.89
C ALA A 51 -7.16 17.47 -7.57
N GLY A 52 -6.51 17.02 -6.50
CA GLY A 52 -6.58 17.62 -5.17
C GLY A 52 -7.60 16.99 -4.22
N ASP A 53 -8.39 16.03 -4.69
CA ASP A 53 -9.35 15.28 -3.87
C ASP A 53 -8.91 13.84 -3.56
N GLU A 54 -7.71 13.43 -4.01
CA GLU A 54 -7.22 12.05 -3.88
C GLU A 54 -7.15 11.61 -2.40
N LEU A 55 -6.77 12.54 -1.52
CA LEU A 55 -6.73 12.30 -0.09
C LEU A 55 -8.14 12.16 0.51
N GLY A 56 -9.09 12.94 0.01
CA GLY A 56 -10.50 12.85 0.41
C GLY A 56 -11.11 11.51 0.01
N ASP A 57 -10.84 11.09 -1.23
CA ASP A 57 -11.28 9.81 -1.79
C ASP A 57 -10.67 8.64 -1.01
N TRP A 58 -9.37 8.73 -0.66
CA TRP A 58 -8.70 7.72 0.16
C TRP A 58 -9.25 7.63 1.58
N LEU A 59 -9.49 8.77 2.25
CA LEU A 59 -10.09 8.81 3.58
C LEU A 59 -11.53 8.28 3.59
N GLN A 60 -12.29 8.54 2.53
CA GLN A 60 -13.62 7.99 2.38
C GLN A 60 -13.57 6.47 2.20
N ALA A 61 -12.75 5.98 1.26
CA ALA A 61 -12.53 4.56 1.04
C ALA A 61 -12.08 3.83 2.32
N GLU A 62 -11.17 4.43 3.10
CA GLU A 62 -10.71 3.85 4.36
C GLU A 62 -11.86 3.62 5.35
N ARG A 63 -12.77 4.59 5.50
CA ARG A 63 -13.93 4.45 6.39
C ARG A 63 -14.92 3.39 5.92
N GLU A 64 -15.14 3.29 4.60
CA GLU A 64 -16.04 2.29 4.02
C GLU A 64 -15.51 0.87 4.23
N ILE A 65 -14.23 0.63 3.95
CA ILE A 65 -13.58 -0.67 4.16
C ILE A 65 -13.50 -1.00 5.65
N GLN A 66 -13.12 -0.04 6.49
CA GLN A 66 -13.09 -0.22 7.95
C GLN A 66 -14.46 -0.65 8.49
N THR A 67 -15.53 0.01 8.06
CA THR A 67 -16.89 -0.32 8.49
C THR A 67 -17.26 -1.72 8.01
N SER A 68 -16.96 -2.06 6.75
CA SER A 68 -17.27 -3.37 6.17
C SER A 68 -16.56 -4.52 6.87
N LEU A 69 -15.32 -4.31 7.33
CA LEU A 69 -14.54 -5.30 8.09
C LEU A 69 -14.92 -5.39 9.57
N GLN A 70 -15.59 -4.37 10.12
CA GLN A 70 -16.00 -4.32 11.52
C GLN A 70 -17.38 -4.96 11.76
N GLN A 71 -18.15 -5.27 10.71
CA GLN A 71 -19.45 -5.94 10.82
C GLN A 71 -19.24 -7.46 11.03
N PRO A 72 -19.80 -8.05 12.11
CA PRO A 72 -19.72 -9.50 12.39
C PRO A 72 -20.66 -10.35 11.52
#